data_AF-A0A1C4D9P9-F1
#
_entry.id   AF-A0A1C4D9P9-F1
#
_cell.length_a   1.000
_cell.length_b   1.000
_cell.length_c   1.000
_cell.angle_alpha   90.00
_cell.angle_beta   90.00
_cell.angle_gamma   90.00
#
_symmetry.space_group_name_H-M   'P 1'
#
loop_
_entity.id
_entity.type
_entity.pdbx_description
1 polymer ?
#
loop_
_entity_poly.entity_id
_entity_poly.type
_entity_poly.pdbx_seq_one_letter_code
_entity_poly.pdbx_strand_id
1 'polypeptide(L)'
;MKRNSKRENIYLSVLMIFSRELYAGIYPDKSQFSAAQFLQNDVLTQCPYTIECVYSDNGREYQGTSEHLFVKTCNNHRINQKFTKPACPQTNGKAERVIRTLMEMWHNQHVFSDSIDRKQKLKRFINFYNTVKPHKAISGKTPYEFLEDYFNHEV
;
A
#
# COMPACT_ATOMS: atom_id res chain seq x y z
N MET A 1 18.59 -25.04 16.79
CA MET A 1 18.03 -26.18 16.03
C MET A 1 17.15 -25.62 14.91
N LYS A 2 17.48 -25.94 13.65
CA LYS A 2 16.85 -25.56 12.36
C LYS A 2 16.67 -24.06 12.04
N ARG A 3 17.75 -23.44 11.55
CA ARG A 3 17.70 -22.38 10.51
C ARG A 3 17.39 -23.05 9.17
N ASN A 4 16.28 -22.71 8.54
CA ASN A 4 16.01 -22.69 7.09
C ASN A 4 14.50 -22.77 6.84
N SER A 5 13.80 -21.64 7.00
CA SER A 5 12.64 -21.38 6.15
C SER A 5 13.20 -20.81 4.85
N LYS A 6 12.89 -21.41 3.70
CA LYS A 6 13.22 -20.84 2.38
C LYS A 6 12.80 -19.37 2.44
N ARG A 7 13.73 -18.44 2.18
CA ARG A 7 13.37 -17.04 1.98
C ARG A 7 12.52 -16.98 0.72
N GLU A 8 11.21 -17.15 0.85
CA GLU A 8 10.28 -16.73 -0.19
C GLU A 8 10.59 -15.25 -0.41
N ASN A 9 10.96 -14.87 -1.63
CA ASN A 9 11.16 -13.47 -1.99
C ASN A 9 9.77 -12.84 -2.15
N ILE A 10 9.13 -12.57 -1.03
CA ILE A 10 7.77 -12.03 -1.00
C ILE A 10 7.84 -10.52 -0.84
N TYR A 11 7.34 -9.84 -1.86
CA TYR A 11 7.32 -8.39 -1.98
C TYR A 11 6.10 -7.82 -1.30
N LEU A 12 6.32 -6.74 -0.57
CA LEU A 12 5.26 -5.98 0.07
C LEU A 12 4.89 -4.82 -0.85
N SER A 13 3.68 -4.88 -1.40
CA SER A 13 3.08 -3.75 -2.10
C SER A 13 2.38 -2.87 -1.08
N VAL A 14 2.61 -1.56 -1.13
CA VAL A 14 2.04 -0.59 -0.19
C VAL A 14 1.48 0.57 -0.98
N LEU A 15 0.23 0.91 -0.71
CA LEU A 15 -0.42 2.12 -1.21
C LEU A 15 -0.99 2.89 -0.03
N MET A 16 -0.66 4.18 0.01
CA MET A 16 -1.19 5.11 0.99
C MET A 16 -1.88 6.24 0.25
N ILE A 17 -3.14 6.49 0.60
CA ILE A 17 -3.95 7.55 0.01
C ILE A 17 -3.86 8.86 0.80
N PHE A 18 -4.60 9.87 0.36
CA PHE A 18 -4.63 11.22 0.96
C PHE A 18 -4.89 11.21 2.47
N SER A 19 -5.88 10.44 2.93
CA SER A 19 -6.28 10.32 4.33
C SER A 19 -5.30 9.56 5.23
N ARG A 20 -4.18 9.08 4.67
CA ARG A 20 -3.24 8.15 5.31
C ARG A 20 -3.77 6.74 5.50
N GLU A 21 -4.90 6.37 4.90
CA GLU A 21 -5.32 4.97 4.89
C GLU A 21 -4.26 4.12 4.17
N LEU A 22 -3.95 2.99 4.79
CA LEU A 22 -2.93 2.06 4.35
C LEU A 22 -3.57 0.83 3.72
N TYR A 23 -3.18 0.54 2.50
CA TYR A 23 -3.39 -0.76 1.85
C TYR A 23 -2.04 -1.44 1.68
N ALA A 24 -1.96 -2.70 2.06
CA ALA A 24 -0.75 -3.49 1.84
C ALA A 24 -1.06 -4.96 1.55
N GLY A 25 -0.26 -5.54 0.66
CA GLY A 25 -0.42 -6.93 0.24
C GLY A 25 0.92 -7.61 0.02
N ILE A 26 0.92 -8.95 0.06
CA ILE A 26 2.12 -9.77 -0.10
C ILE A 26 2.05 -10.51 -1.43
N TYR A 27 3.02 -10.24 -2.29
CA TYR A 27 3.09 -10.70 -3.67
C TYR A 27 4.39 -11.44 -3.97
N PRO A 28 4.41 -12.34 -4.97
CA PRO A 28 5.58 -13.17 -5.27
C PRO A 28 6.74 -12.40 -5.93
N ASP A 29 6.48 -11.26 -6.56
CA ASP A 29 7.48 -10.49 -7.30
C ASP A 29 7.14 -8.99 -7.39
N LYS A 30 8.10 -8.18 -7.88
CA LYS A 30 7.90 -6.79 -8.34
C LYS A 30 7.60 -6.73 -9.83
N SER A 31 6.67 -7.55 -10.31
CA SER A 31 6.21 -7.46 -11.70
C SER A 31 5.01 -6.52 -11.82
N GLN A 32 4.79 -6.05 -13.04
CA GLN A 32 3.56 -5.36 -13.44
C GLN A 32 2.29 -6.17 -13.16
N PHE A 33 2.37 -7.50 -13.19
CA PHE A 33 1.24 -8.38 -12.90
C PHE A 33 0.89 -8.34 -11.42
N SER A 34 1.90 -8.50 -10.56
CA SER A 34 1.72 -8.40 -9.10
C SER A 34 1.22 -7.02 -8.68
N ALA A 35 1.74 -5.94 -9.27
CA ALA A 35 1.26 -4.58 -9.01
C ALA A 35 -0.20 -4.38 -9.45
N ALA A 36 -0.59 -4.91 -10.62
CA ALA A 36 -1.96 -4.82 -11.11
C ALA A 36 -2.93 -5.61 -10.23
N GLN A 37 -2.56 -6.83 -9.83
CA GLN A 37 -3.33 -7.65 -8.91
C GLN A 37 -3.50 -6.97 -7.55
N PHE A 38 -2.46 -6.32 -7.03
CA PHE A 38 -2.56 -5.54 -5.79
C PHE A 38 -3.59 -4.41 -5.89
N LEU A 39 -3.50 -3.60 -6.95
CA LEU A 39 -4.46 -2.52 -7.17
C LEU A 39 -5.89 -3.07 -7.29
N GLN A 40 -6.09 -4.14 -8.07
CA GLN A 40 -7.42 -4.68 -8.32
C GLN A 40 -8.01 -5.42 -7.12
N ASN A 41 -7.25 -6.30 -6.48
CA ASN A 41 -7.78 -7.25 -5.50
C ASN A 41 -7.70 -6.78 -4.06
N ASP A 42 -6.73 -5.91 -3.72
CA ASP A 42 -6.55 -5.43 -2.34
C ASP A 42 -7.02 -3.99 -2.17
N VAL A 43 -6.77 -3.13 -3.16
CA VAL A 43 -7.10 -1.71 -3.04
C VAL A 43 -8.54 -1.44 -3.49
N LEU A 44 -8.87 -1.74 -4.75
CA LEU A 44 -10.17 -1.39 -5.33
C LEU A 44 -11.35 -2.19 -4.76
N THR A 45 -11.10 -3.38 -4.20
CA THR A 45 -12.15 -4.19 -3.54
C THR A 45 -12.48 -3.69 -2.14
N GLN A 46 -11.51 -3.12 -1.44
CA GLN A 46 -11.63 -2.70 -0.03
C GLN A 46 -11.97 -1.23 0.09
N CYS A 47 -11.51 -0.41 -0.86
CA CYS A 47 -11.73 1.03 -0.88
C CYS A 47 -13.20 1.35 -1.23
N PRO A 48 -13.98 1.96 -0.32
CA PRO A 48 -15.40 2.23 -0.55
C PRO A 48 -15.67 3.47 -1.42
N TYR A 49 -14.63 4.18 -1.86
CA TYR A 49 -14.72 5.40 -2.66
C TYR A 49 -13.82 5.35 -3.90
N THR A 50 -14.08 6.26 -4.83
CA THR A 50 -13.38 6.35 -6.11
C THR A 50 -11.93 6.79 -5.93
N ILE A 51 -11.00 6.05 -6.52
CA ILE A 51 -9.58 6.42 -6.59
C ILE A 51 -9.34 7.16 -7.90
N GLU A 52 -9.17 8.47 -7.85
CA GLU A 52 -8.97 9.27 -9.07
C GLU A 52 -7.52 9.25 -9.56
N CYS A 53 -6.57 9.06 -8.65
CA CYS A 53 -5.15 9.18 -8.96
C CYS A 53 -4.28 8.27 -8.09
N VAL A 54 -3.31 7.61 -8.72
CA VAL A 54 -2.24 6.86 -8.06
C VAL A 54 -0.92 7.59 -8.28
N TYR A 55 -0.18 7.79 -7.19
CA TYR A 55 1.17 8.34 -7.22
C TYR A 55 2.19 7.23 -6.96
N SER A 56 3.15 7.07 -7.86
CA SER A 56 4.21 6.05 -7.76
C SER A 56 5.59 6.62 -8.11
N ASP A 57 6.65 5.88 -7.81
CA ASP A 57 7.97 6.15 -8.39
C ASP A 57 8.05 5.66 -9.83
N ASN A 58 9.18 5.93 -10.50
CA ASN A 58 9.41 5.49 -11.88
C ASN A 58 9.82 4.00 -11.94
N GLY A 59 9.29 3.17 -11.03
CA GLY A 59 9.47 1.73 -11.03
C GLY A 59 8.91 1.09 -12.29
N ARG A 60 9.60 0.07 -12.82
CA ARG A 60 9.17 -0.65 -14.03
C ARG A 60 7.88 -1.44 -13.80
N GLU A 61 7.53 -1.70 -12.56
CA GLU A 61 6.27 -2.32 -12.17
C GLU A 61 5.06 -1.39 -12.33
N TYR A 62 5.28 -0.07 -12.41
CA TYR A 62 4.22 0.95 -12.54
C TYR A 62 4.24 1.64 -13.90
N GLN A 63 5.39 1.64 -14.59
CA GLN A 63 5.58 2.36 -15.84
C GLN A 63 5.72 1.42 -17.05
N GLY A 64 4.95 1.67 -18.11
CA GLY A 64 5.06 0.95 -19.38
C GLY A 64 4.16 1.50 -20.48
N THR A 65 3.98 0.71 -21.54
CA THR A 65 3.08 1.01 -22.67
C THR A 65 1.61 0.79 -22.29
N SER A 66 0.66 1.05 -23.20
CA SER A 66 -0.78 0.79 -22.97
C SER A 66 -1.10 -0.67 -22.65
N GLU A 67 -0.28 -1.61 -23.13
CA GLU A 67 -0.43 -3.05 -22.84
C GLU A 67 0.20 -3.46 -21.51
N HIS A 68 0.92 -2.55 -20.85
CA HIS A 68 1.45 -2.80 -19.52
C HIS A 68 0.28 -3.00 -18.54
N LEU A 69 0.25 -4.14 -17.85
CA LEU A 69 -0.90 -4.60 -17.06
C LEU A 69 -1.31 -3.61 -15.98
N PHE A 70 -0.35 -2.99 -15.30
CA PHE A 70 -0.65 -1.96 -14.30
C PHE A 70 -1.30 -0.73 -14.95
N VAL A 71 -0.75 -0.28 -16.08
CA VAL A 71 -1.26 0.89 -16.82
C VAL A 71 -2.66 0.61 -17.36
N LYS A 72 -2.86 -0.58 -17.93
CA LYS A 72 -4.15 -1.07 -18.41
C LYS A 72 -5.19 -1.14 -17.30
N THR A 73 -4.80 -1.62 -16.12
CA THR A 73 -5.69 -1.67 -14.94
C THR A 73 -6.09 -0.27 -14.51
N CYS A 74 -5.14 0.67 -14.39
CA CYS A 74 -5.45 2.07 -14.10
C CYS A 74 -6.40 2.68 -15.14
N ASN A 75 -6.15 2.47 -16.43
CA ASN A 75 -6.99 3.00 -17.51
C ASN A 75 -8.41 2.43 -17.46
N ASN A 76 -8.55 1.12 -17.25
CA ASN A 76 -9.86 0.45 -17.15
C ASN A 76 -10.71 1.00 -16.01
N HIS A 77 -10.07 1.38 -14.89
CA HIS A 77 -10.72 1.96 -13.73
C HIS A 77 -10.73 3.50 -13.72
N ARG A 78 -10.32 4.15 -14.83
CA ARG A 78 -10.25 5.62 -14.99
C ARG A 78 -9.37 6.30 -13.92
N ILE A 79 -8.31 5.61 -13.50
CA ILE A 79 -7.36 6.08 -12.50
C ILE A 79 -6.20 6.77 -13.21
N ASN A 80 -5.96 8.04 -12.88
CA ASN A 80 -4.81 8.77 -13.39
C ASN A 80 -3.52 8.29 -12.70
N GLN A 81 -2.46 8.06 -13.48
CA GLN A 81 -1.14 7.74 -12.92
C GLN A 81 -0.27 8.98 -12.91
N LYS A 82 0.33 9.26 -11.76
CA LYS A 82 1.32 10.33 -11.60
C LYS A 82 2.61 9.74 -11.03
N PHE A 83 3.72 10.22 -11.56
CA PHE A 83 5.04 9.74 -11.16
C PHE A 83 5.78 10.82 -10.37
N THR A 84 6.61 10.38 -9.43
CA THR A 84 7.53 11.29 -8.75
C THR A 84 8.50 11.89 -9.77
N LYS A 85 8.82 13.18 -9.59
CA LYS A 85 9.82 13.83 -10.45
C LYS A 85 11.17 13.12 -10.28
N PRO A 86 11.91 12.85 -11.37
CA PRO A 86 13.26 12.33 -11.28
C PRO A 86 14.11 13.17 -10.32
N ALA A 87 14.90 12.52 -9.47
CA ALA A 87 15.75 13.14 -8.46
C ALA A 87 15.02 14.02 -7.41
N CYS A 88 13.71 13.84 -7.20
CA CYS A 88 12.93 14.51 -6.15
C CYS A 88 12.41 13.52 -5.08
N PRO A 89 13.28 12.95 -4.23
CA PRO A 89 12.94 11.87 -3.28
C PRO A 89 11.91 12.27 -2.22
N GLN A 90 11.71 13.57 -1.99
CA GLN A 90 10.75 14.08 -1.00
C GLN A 90 9.31 13.60 -1.25
N THR A 91 8.92 13.40 -2.51
CA THR A 91 7.57 12.92 -2.87
C THR A 91 7.38 11.42 -2.57
N ASN A 92 8.43 10.61 -2.71
CA ASN A 92 8.40 9.20 -2.32
C ASN A 92 8.60 8.99 -0.82
N GLY A 93 9.15 9.99 -0.11
CA GLY A 93 9.42 9.91 1.32
C GLY A 93 8.20 9.59 2.18
N LYS A 94 6.98 9.88 1.72
CA LYS A 94 5.73 9.43 2.38
C LYS A 94 5.59 7.91 2.32
N ALA A 95 5.73 7.31 1.13
CA ALA A 95 5.64 5.87 0.94
C ALA A 95 6.79 5.15 1.69
N GLU A 96 8.01 5.66 1.58
CA GLU A 96 9.17 5.11 2.30
C GLU A 96 8.97 5.14 3.82
N ARG A 97 8.43 6.23 4.37
CA ARG A 97 8.15 6.35 5.80
C ARG A 97 7.07 5.36 6.27
N VAL A 98 6.06 5.12 5.46
CA VAL A 98 5.02 4.12 5.75
C VAL A 98 5.61 2.71 5.71
N ILE A 99 6.40 2.39 4.67
CA ILE A 99 7.09 1.10 4.57
C ILE A 99 7.98 0.88 5.79
N ARG A 100 8.75 1.88 6.20
CA ARG A 100 9.56 1.80 7.43
C ARG A 100 8.72 1.55 8.67
N THR A 101 7.61 2.28 8.84
CA THR A 101 6.68 2.10 9.97
C THR A 101 6.15 0.66 10.02
N LEU A 102 5.75 0.12 8.87
CA LEU A 102 5.26 -1.26 8.77
C LEU A 102 6.38 -2.27 9.08
N MET A 103 7.60 -2.02 8.63
CA MET A 103 8.73 -2.90 8.97
C MET A 103 9.03 -2.87 10.48
N GLU A 104 9.10 -1.68 11.08
CA GLU A 104 9.44 -1.49 12.49
C GLU A 104 8.36 -2.00 13.44
N MET A 105 7.08 -1.73 13.14
CA MET A 105 5.97 -2.02 14.04
C MET A 105 5.31 -3.38 13.79
N TRP A 106 5.41 -3.93 12.57
CA TRP A 106 4.84 -5.23 12.24
C TRP A 106 5.91 -6.27 11.95
N HIS A 107 6.67 -6.10 10.86
CA HIS A 107 7.53 -7.18 10.37
C HIS A 107 8.59 -7.58 11.41
N ASN A 108 9.20 -6.60 12.07
CA ASN A 108 10.27 -6.84 13.05
C ASN A 108 9.76 -7.27 14.42
N GLN A 109 8.46 -7.09 14.70
CA GLN A 109 7.83 -7.46 15.98
C GLN A 109 7.28 -8.88 15.98
N HIS A 110 7.26 -9.56 14.83
CA HIS A 110 6.61 -10.86 14.69
C HIS A 110 7.56 -11.91 14.11
N VAL A 111 7.47 -13.13 14.64
CA VAL A 111 7.98 -14.33 13.97
C VAL A 111 6.85 -14.92 13.15
N PHE A 112 7.15 -15.28 11.90
CA PHE A 112 6.18 -15.87 10.97
C PHE A 112 6.41 -17.37 10.83
N SER A 113 5.36 -18.16 11.07
CA SER A 113 5.41 -19.61 10.94
C SER A 113 5.40 -20.04 9.48
N ASP A 114 4.54 -19.41 8.68
CA ASP A 114 4.36 -19.64 7.25
C ASP A 114 3.81 -18.39 6.54
N SER A 115 3.59 -18.50 5.23
CA SER A 115 3.07 -17.41 4.38
C SER A 115 1.63 -17.00 4.73
N ILE A 116 0.80 -17.95 5.18
CA ILE A 116 -0.58 -17.70 5.57
C ILE A 116 -0.62 -16.90 6.88
N ASP A 117 0.13 -17.34 7.88
CA ASP A 117 0.30 -16.64 9.16
C ASP A 117 0.83 -15.21 8.93
N ARG A 118 1.82 -15.04 8.05
CA ARG A 118 2.31 -13.70 7.68
C ARG A 118 1.22 -12.82 7.08
N LYS A 119 0.42 -13.34 6.13
CA LYS A 119 -0.70 -12.59 5.53
C LYS A 119 -1.77 -12.23 6.57
N GLN A 120 -2.10 -13.15 7.48
CA GLN A 120 -3.08 -12.88 8.54
C GLN A 120 -2.58 -11.80 9.51
N LYS A 121 -1.33 -11.88 9.95
CA LYS A 121 -0.71 -10.86 10.81
C LYS A 121 -0.63 -9.51 10.11
N LEU A 122 -0.35 -9.48 8.80
CA LEU A 122 -0.37 -8.23 8.03
C LEU A 122 -1.76 -7.60 8.03
N LYS A 123 -2.83 -8.37 7.76
CA LYS A 123 -4.21 -7.87 7.81
C LYS A 123 -4.57 -7.29 9.17
N ARG A 124 -4.16 -7.95 10.27
CA ARG A 124 -4.36 -7.44 11.63
C ARG A 124 -3.63 -6.11 11.85
N PHE A 125 -2.41 -6.00 11.36
CA PHE A 125 -1.65 -4.76 11.47
C PHE A 125 -2.26 -3.62 10.66
N ILE A 126 -2.72 -3.87 9.43
CA ILE A 126 -3.41 -2.88 8.61
C ILE A 126 -4.66 -2.36 9.34
N ASN A 127 -5.47 -3.27 9.90
CA ASN A 127 -6.64 -2.88 10.70
C ASN A 127 -6.24 -1.98 11.88
N PHE A 128 -5.24 -2.40 12.67
CA PHE A 128 -4.71 -1.57 13.76
C PHE A 128 -4.21 -0.19 13.28
N TYR A 129 -3.50 -0.14 12.16
CA TYR A 129 -2.97 1.10 11.58
C TYR A 129 -4.09 2.06 11.17
N ASN A 130 -5.15 1.52 10.55
CA ASN A 130 -6.26 2.30 9.98
C ASN A 130 -7.32 2.70 11.01
N THR A 131 -7.51 1.93 12.10
CA THR A 131 -8.63 2.16 13.05
C THR A 131 -8.21 2.45 14.49
N VAL A 132 -6.97 2.19 14.88
CA VAL A 132 -6.52 2.37 16.28
C VAL A 132 -5.34 3.31 16.40
N LYS A 133 -4.40 3.27 15.45
CA LYS A 133 -3.15 4.01 15.56
C LYS A 133 -3.37 5.49 15.21
N PRO A 134 -3.13 6.44 16.14
CA PRO A 134 -3.17 7.86 15.82
C PRO A 134 -1.96 8.28 14.97
N HIS A 135 -2.16 9.25 14.08
CA HIS A 135 -1.11 9.79 13.21
C HIS A 135 -0.99 11.30 13.35
N LYS A 136 0.20 11.76 13.72
CA LYS A 136 0.50 13.19 13.86
C LYS A 136 0.25 14.01 12.58
N ALA A 137 0.36 13.38 11.40
CA ALA A 137 0.15 14.03 10.11
C ALA A 137 -1.32 14.39 9.82
N ILE A 138 -2.26 13.81 10.56
CA ILE A 138 -3.71 14.06 10.45
C ILE A 138 -4.27 14.45 11.83
N SER A 139 -3.59 15.38 12.49
CA SER A 139 -4.01 15.96 13.77
C SER A 139 -4.22 14.95 14.90
N GLY A 140 -3.48 13.83 14.88
CA GLY A 140 -3.59 12.79 15.90
C GLY A 140 -4.77 11.83 15.70
N LYS A 141 -5.52 11.96 14.61
CA LYS A 141 -6.60 11.04 14.25
C LYS A 141 -6.05 9.74 13.65
N THR A 142 -6.88 8.71 13.66
CA THR A 142 -6.70 7.51 12.84
C THR A 142 -7.12 7.81 11.39
N PRO A 143 -6.65 7.04 10.39
CA PRO A 143 -7.05 7.25 9.01
C PRO A 143 -8.57 7.16 8.81
N TYR A 144 -9.25 6.25 9.51
CA TYR A 144 -10.70 6.11 9.42
C TYR A 144 -11.45 7.29 10.02
N GLU A 145 -11.05 7.78 11.20
CA GLU A 145 -11.65 8.99 11.78
C GLU A 145 -11.49 10.19 10.84
N PHE A 146 -10.30 10.35 10.23
CA PHE A 146 -10.08 11.43 9.27
C PHE A 146 -10.95 11.29 8.01
N LEU A 147 -11.13 10.07 7.50
CA LEU A 147 -12.02 9.80 6.36
C LEU A 147 -13.48 10.09 6.71
N GLU A 148 -13.92 9.68 7.89
CA GLU A 148 -15.27 9.92 8.38
C GLU A 148 -15.54 11.43 8.46
N ASP A 149 -14.62 12.20 9.04
CA ASP A 149 -14.74 13.67 9.07
C ASP A 149 -14.76 14.27 7.66
N TYR A 150 -13.91 13.78 6.76
CA TYR A 150 -13.80 14.29 5.39
C TYR A 150 -15.07 14.06 4.58
N PHE A 151 -15.73 12.92 4.74
CA PHE A 151 -16.98 12.62 4.04
C PHE A 151 -18.21 13.22 4.73
N ASN A 152 -18.20 13.36 6.05
CA ASN A 152 -19.32 13.94 6.81
C ASN A 152 -19.29 15.48 6.83
N HIS A 153 -18.17 16.09 6.45
CA HIS A 153 -18.06 17.52 6.25
C HIS A 153 -17.81 17.78 4.77
N GLU A 154 -18.88 18.04 4.01
CA GLU A 154 -18.77 18.73 2.73
C GLU A 154 -18.04 20.07 2.98
N VAL A 155 -16.73 20.11 2.67
CA VAL A 155 -15.96 21.33 2.49
C VAL A 155 -16.05 21.76 1.04
#